data_AF-A0A835JKS3-F1
#
_entry.id   AF-A0A835JKS3-F1
#
_cell.length_a   1.000
_cell.length_b   1.000
_cell.length_c   1.000
_cell.angle_alpha   90.00
_cell.angle_beta   90.00
_cell.angle_gamma   90.00
#
_symmetry.space_group_name_H-M   'P 1'
#
loop_
_entity.id
_entity.type
_entity.pdbx_description
1 polymer ?
#
loop_
_entity_poly.entity_id
_entity_poly.type
_entity_poly.pdbx_seq_one_letter_code
_entity_poly.pdbx_strand_id
1 'polypeptide(L)'
;MVGRLHDTFDSYGGKDHKASASPSGSNMEDCRRVALNALKVNESTCTHMKCTFGGIWNGGGGDGQKNMFVASFFFDRAAQAGFVDSTAPDAKVQPADFENAAKRACETTLENAKVIYPSVDEHDLPYICMDLVYQYTLLSRIFREIKALKFEGDKVLILEALSRGFLCENVTSDLTFA
;
A
#
# COMPACT_ATOMS: atom_id res chain seq x y z
N MET A 1 -24.31 -23.48 -3.85
CA MET A 1 -25.16 -22.37 -4.33
C MET A 1 -24.30 -21.12 -4.32
N VAL A 2 -23.98 -20.56 -5.49
CA VAL A 2 -23.13 -19.36 -5.62
C VAL A 2 -24.04 -18.15 -5.40
N GLY A 3 -23.84 -17.43 -4.28
CA GLY A 3 -24.60 -16.23 -3.97
C GLY A 3 -24.33 -15.13 -5.00
N ARG A 4 -25.40 -14.52 -5.53
CA ARG A 4 -25.31 -13.31 -6.36
C ARG A 4 -24.69 -12.19 -5.54
N LEU A 5 -23.57 -11.63 -6.02
CA LEU A 5 -23.09 -10.33 -5.54
C LEU A 5 -24.15 -9.26 -5.87
N HIS A 6 -24.64 -8.58 -4.83
CA HIS A 6 -25.35 -7.32 -5.00
C HIS A 6 -24.38 -6.29 -5.58
N ASP A 7 -24.87 -5.42 -6.46
CA ASP A 7 -24.12 -4.24 -6.89
C ASP A 7 -23.90 -3.34 -5.66
N THR A 8 -22.71 -3.40 -5.08
CA THR A 8 -22.29 -2.50 -4.01
C THR A 8 -21.74 -1.21 -4.60
N PHE A 9 -22.05 -0.09 -3.94
CA PHE A 9 -21.56 1.24 -4.32
C PHE A 9 -20.66 1.76 -3.22
N ASP A 10 -19.50 2.29 -3.61
CA ASP A 10 -18.58 3.01 -2.75
C ASP A 10 -18.64 4.50 -3.07
N SER A 11 -18.87 5.34 -2.07
CA SER A 11 -19.05 6.79 -2.26
C SER A 11 -17.77 7.52 -1.90
N TYR A 12 -17.11 8.11 -2.89
CA TYR A 12 -15.89 8.90 -2.68
C TYR A 12 -15.95 10.21 -3.48
N GLY A 13 -15.59 11.33 -2.82
CA GLY A 13 -15.56 12.64 -3.47
C GLY A 13 -16.90 13.09 -4.05
N GLY A 14 -18.02 12.69 -3.43
CA GLY A 14 -19.38 12.99 -3.90
C GLY A 14 -19.81 12.19 -5.14
N LYS A 15 -19.11 11.09 -5.46
CA LYS A 15 -19.45 10.19 -6.57
C LYS A 15 -19.58 8.76 -6.06
N ASP A 16 -20.56 8.06 -6.59
CA ASP A 16 -20.76 6.64 -6.33
C ASP A 16 -20.03 5.81 -7.37
N HIS A 17 -19.24 4.87 -6.89
CA HIS A 17 -18.43 3.96 -7.68
C HIS A 17 -18.99 2.55 -7.51
N LYS A 18 -19.39 1.92 -8.62
CA LYS A 18 -19.80 0.52 -8.60
C LYS A 18 -18.60 -0.35 -8.24
N ALA A 19 -18.71 -1.08 -7.13
CA ALA A 19 -17.72 -2.02 -6.65
C ALA A 19 -18.37 -3.40 -6.61
N SER A 20 -17.90 -4.33 -7.44
CA SER A 20 -18.33 -5.72 -7.39
C SER A 20 -17.19 -6.64 -7.79
N ALA A 21 -17.10 -7.80 -7.13
CA ALA A 21 -16.14 -8.83 -7.48
C ALA A 21 -16.49 -9.47 -8.82
N SER A 22 -15.46 -9.87 -9.56
CA SER A 22 -15.61 -10.78 -10.71
C SER A 22 -16.27 -12.10 -10.27
N PRO A 23 -16.99 -12.81 -11.14
CA PRO A 23 -17.48 -14.17 -10.85
C PRO A 23 -16.39 -15.14 -10.39
N SER A 24 -15.14 -14.92 -10.79
CA SER A 24 -13.96 -15.69 -10.38
C SER A 24 -13.32 -15.22 -9.07
N GLY A 25 -13.88 -14.21 -8.40
CA GLY A 25 -13.28 -13.55 -7.24
C GLY A 25 -12.19 -12.53 -7.61
N SER A 26 -11.49 -12.03 -6.60
CA SER A 26 -10.38 -11.09 -6.74
C SER A 26 -9.15 -11.77 -7.34
N ASN A 27 -8.33 -11.02 -8.07
CA ASN A 27 -7.07 -11.51 -8.65
C ASN A 27 -6.00 -10.43 -8.51
N MET A 28 -4.85 -10.79 -7.94
CA MET A 28 -3.78 -9.85 -7.66
C MET A 28 -3.26 -9.15 -8.93
N GLU A 29 -3.03 -9.89 -10.01
CA GLU A 29 -2.45 -9.34 -11.25
C GLU A 29 -3.44 -8.39 -11.94
N ASP A 30 -4.73 -8.74 -11.97
CA ASP A 30 -5.77 -7.86 -12.50
C ASP A 30 -5.93 -6.59 -11.65
N CYS A 31 -5.99 -6.73 -10.33
CA CYS A 31 -6.01 -5.58 -9.42
C CYS A 31 -4.78 -4.69 -9.61
N ARG A 32 -3.60 -5.30 -9.76
CA ARG A 32 -2.34 -4.58 -9.97
C ARG A 32 -2.34 -3.82 -11.29
N ARG A 33 -2.85 -4.44 -12.36
CA ARG A 33 -3.01 -3.79 -13.67
C ARG A 33 -3.93 -2.58 -13.59
N VAL A 34 -5.05 -2.69 -12.86
CA VAL A 34 -5.96 -1.56 -12.61
C VAL A 34 -5.25 -0.46 -11.81
N ALA A 35 -4.52 -0.81 -10.74
CA ALA A 35 -3.77 0.16 -9.94
C ALA A 35 -2.69 0.90 -10.74
N LEU A 36 -1.93 0.20 -11.59
CA LEU A 36 -0.93 0.81 -12.48
C LEU A 36 -1.55 1.79 -13.47
N ASN A 37 -2.72 1.45 -14.02
CA ASN A 37 -3.47 2.35 -14.91
C ASN A 37 -3.99 3.57 -14.15
N ALA A 38 -4.55 3.39 -12.95
CA ALA A 38 -5.04 4.48 -12.11
C ALA A 38 -3.91 5.45 -11.72
N LEU A 39 -2.71 4.93 -11.43
CA LEU A 39 -1.52 5.72 -11.17
C LEU A 39 -0.97 6.41 -12.42
N LYS A 40 -1.38 6.01 -13.62
CA LYS A 40 -0.85 6.51 -14.90
C LYS A 40 0.67 6.34 -15.01
N VAL A 41 1.17 5.14 -14.67
CA VAL A 41 2.62 4.85 -14.68
C VAL A 41 3.24 4.88 -16.08
N ASN A 42 2.44 4.63 -17.11
CA ASN A 42 2.85 4.59 -18.52
C ASN A 42 2.58 5.92 -19.25
N GLU A 43 2.21 6.96 -18.52
CA GLU A 43 1.96 8.26 -19.15
C GLU A 43 3.26 8.83 -19.73
N SER A 44 3.26 9.11 -21.03
CA SER A 44 4.44 9.54 -21.78
C SER A 44 4.81 11.01 -21.57
N THR A 45 4.02 11.76 -20.79
CA THR A 45 4.14 13.21 -20.61
C THR A 45 5.24 13.63 -19.64
N CYS A 46 6.16 12.76 -19.25
CA CYS A 46 7.28 13.13 -18.39
C CYS A 46 8.16 14.17 -19.10
N THR A 47 7.98 15.45 -18.74
CA THR A 47 8.75 16.59 -19.26
C THR A 47 10.07 16.80 -18.52
N HIS A 48 10.37 15.93 -17.55
CA HIS A 48 11.56 15.96 -16.70
C HIS A 48 12.46 14.75 -16.99
N MET A 49 13.65 14.71 -16.37
CA MET A 49 14.62 13.63 -16.60
C MET A 49 14.10 12.24 -16.22
N LYS A 50 13.37 12.15 -15.10
CA LYS A 50 12.73 10.92 -14.59
C LYS A 50 11.46 11.29 -13.83
N CYS A 51 10.40 10.52 -14.02
CA CYS A 51 9.13 10.73 -13.33
C CYS A 51 8.68 9.47 -12.60
N THR A 52 7.91 9.65 -11.54
CA THR A 52 7.27 8.56 -10.82
C THR A 52 6.06 8.05 -11.60
N PHE A 53 4.93 8.71 -11.49
CA PHE A 53 3.68 8.36 -12.16
C PHE A 53 2.87 9.64 -12.42
N GLY A 54 2.00 9.63 -13.43
CA GLY A 54 1.25 10.83 -13.83
C GLY A 54 2.11 12.01 -14.30
N GLY A 55 3.33 11.73 -14.82
CA GLY A 55 4.26 12.78 -15.30
C GLY A 55 4.96 13.58 -14.19
N ILE A 56 4.83 13.19 -12.92
CA ILE A 56 5.42 13.92 -11.79
C ILE A 56 6.91 13.63 -11.64
N TRP A 57 7.74 14.68 -11.58
CA TRP A 57 9.18 14.56 -11.38
C TRP A 57 9.52 13.82 -10.07
N ASN A 58 10.48 12.89 -10.11
CA ASN A 58 10.89 12.11 -8.94
C ASN A 58 11.84 12.87 -7.97
N GLY A 59 12.10 14.15 -8.21
CA GLY A 59 13.00 14.97 -7.39
C GLY A 59 14.49 14.68 -7.57
N GLY A 60 14.88 13.87 -8.56
CA GLY A 60 16.28 13.56 -8.86
C GLY A 60 16.88 12.40 -8.05
N GLY A 61 16.16 11.85 -7.08
CA GLY A 61 16.64 10.76 -6.23
C GLY A 61 17.77 11.19 -5.28
N GLY A 62 18.69 10.27 -5.00
CA GLY A 62 19.89 10.54 -4.21
C GLY A 62 19.82 10.04 -2.76
N ASP A 63 20.83 10.40 -1.97
CA ASP A 63 21.10 9.79 -0.67
C ASP A 63 20.00 10.06 0.37
N GLY A 64 19.31 11.19 0.26
CA GLY A 64 18.15 11.51 1.11
C GLY A 64 16.95 10.58 0.90
N GLN A 65 16.93 9.77 -0.16
CA GLN A 65 15.86 8.81 -0.46
C GLN A 65 16.31 7.34 -0.30
N LYS A 66 17.54 7.10 0.18
CA LYS A 66 18.04 5.74 0.46
C LYS A 66 17.27 5.06 1.60
N ASN A 67 16.98 5.86 2.63
CA ASN A 67 16.21 5.48 3.81
C ASN A 67 14.87 6.20 3.73
N MET A 68 13.76 5.45 3.75
CA MET A 68 12.43 6.01 3.68
C MET A 68 11.60 5.63 4.89
N PHE A 69 10.84 6.60 5.36
CA PHE A 69 9.78 6.42 6.33
C PHE A 69 8.46 6.60 5.59
N VAL A 70 7.55 5.65 5.74
CA VAL A 70 6.17 5.79 5.23
C VAL A 70 5.22 5.59 6.40
N ALA A 71 4.11 6.31 6.47
CA ALA A 71 3.32 6.38 7.68
C ALA A 71 1.83 6.11 7.41
N SER A 72 1.05 6.12 8.48
CA SER A 72 -0.41 6.08 8.45
C SER A 72 -0.90 4.78 7.80
N PHE A 73 -1.63 4.88 6.69
CA PHE A 73 -2.32 3.76 6.07
C PHE A 73 -1.40 2.58 5.70
N PHE A 74 -0.12 2.83 5.41
CA PHE A 74 0.87 1.76 5.20
C PHE A 74 1.09 0.91 6.45
N PHE A 75 1.14 1.54 7.63
CA PHE A 75 1.24 0.84 8.90
C PHE A 75 -0.08 0.14 9.22
N ASP A 76 -1.22 0.83 9.07
CA ASP A 76 -2.54 0.30 9.42
C ASP A 76 -2.83 -0.99 8.64
N ARG A 77 -2.63 -0.98 7.31
CA ARG A 77 -2.85 -2.17 6.48
C ARG A 77 -1.83 -3.27 6.74
N ALA A 78 -0.59 -2.91 7.09
CA ALA A 78 0.41 -3.90 7.47
C ALA A 78 0.02 -4.64 8.76
N ALA A 79 -0.44 -3.89 9.76
CA ALA A 79 -0.88 -4.41 11.05
C ALA A 79 -2.13 -5.27 10.87
N GLN A 80 -3.12 -4.76 10.12
CA GLN A 80 -4.35 -5.48 9.81
C GLN A 80 -4.12 -6.75 9.00
N ALA A 81 -3.16 -6.75 8.08
CA ALA A 81 -2.77 -7.94 7.32
C ALA A 81 -1.83 -8.89 8.08
N GLY A 82 -1.50 -8.56 9.34
CA GLY A 82 -0.83 -9.42 10.29
C GLY A 82 0.66 -9.66 10.01
N PHE A 83 1.33 -8.79 9.25
CA PHE A 83 2.77 -8.93 8.99
C PHE A 83 3.64 -7.91 9.74
N VAL A 84 3.04 -7.09 10.61
CA VAL A 84 3.73 -6.27 11.60
C VAL A 84 2.99 -6.33 12.94
N ASP A 85 3.72 -6.02 14.01
CA ASP A 85 3.15 -5.91 15.35
C ASP A 85 2.34 -4.61 15.47
N SER A 86 1.03 -4.75 15.66
CA SER A 86 0.11 -3.61 15.80
C SER A 86 0.30 -2.84 17.12
N THR A 87 1.06 -3.37 18.08
CA THR A 87 1.33 -2.72 19.36
C THR A 87 2.62 -1.89 19.35
N ALA A 88 3.45 -2.08 18.33
CA ALA A 88 4.68 -1.32 18.10
C ALA A 88 4.37 0.01 17.38
N PRO A 89 5.10 1.10 17.68
CA PRO A 89 4.90 2.38 17.01
C PRO A 89 5.47 2.42 15.58
N ASP A 90 6.33 1.45 15.24
CA ASP A 90 6.98 1.35 13.95
C ASP A 90 7.35 -0.10 13.61
N ALA A 91 7.58 -0.37 12.32
CA ALA A 91 8.10 -1.64 11.85
C ALA A 91 8.98 -1.48 10.62
N LYS A 92 9.98 -2.35 10.46
CA LYS A 92 10.82 -2.40 9.25
C LYS A 92 10.29 -3.46 8.30
N VAL A 93 9.87 -3.05 7.11
CA VAL A 93 9.24 -3.92 6.10
C VAL A 93 9.86 -3.72 4.71
N GLN A 94 9.68 -4.68 3.83
CA GLN A 94 10.08 -4.61 2.43
C GLN A 94 8.84 -4.54 1.52
N PRO A 95 8.94 -4.02 0.28
CA PRO A 95 7.85 -4.11 -0.68
C PRO A 95 7.34 -5.54 -0.90
N ALA A 96 8.21 -6.55 -0.79
CA ALA A 96 7.84 -7.96 -0.88
C ALA A 96 6.89 -8.43 0.23
N ASP A 97 6.91 -7.81 1.41
CA ASP A 97 5.99 -8.14 2.51
C ASP A 97 4.56 -7.74 2.14
N PHE A 98 4.38 -6.53 1.57
CA PHE A 98 3.11 -6.08 1.01
C PHE A 98 2.67 -6.95 -0.17
N GLU A 99 3.60 -7.37 -1.03
CA GLU A 99 3.29 -8.28 -2.14
C GLU A 99 2.69 -9.60 -1.65
N ASN A 100 3.34 -10.20 -0.65
CA ASN A 100 2.90 -11.48 -0.09
C ASN A 100 1.57 -11.34 0.65
N ALA A 101 1.35 -10.22 1.36
CA ALA A 101 0.07 -9.92 1.99
C ALA A 101 -1.04 -9.72 0.95
N ALA A 102 -0.76 -8.99 -0.13
CA ALA A 102 -1.69 -8.79 -1.23
C ALA A 102 -2.12 -10.12 -1.89
N LYS A 103 -1.16 -11.02 -2.17
CA LYS A 103 -1.46 -12.36 -2.71
C LYS A 103 -2.47 -13.11 -1.84
N ARG A 104 -2.19 -13.21 -0.53
CA ARG A 104 -3.09 -13.87 0.43
C ARG A 104 -4.47 -13.21 0.47
N ALA A 105 -4.53 -11.88 0.53
CA ALA A 105 -5.79 -11.14 0.58
C ALA A 105 -6.64 -11.33 -0.68
N CYS A 106 -6.03 -11.33 -1.86
CA CYS A 106 -6.75 -11.49 -3.12
C CYS A 106 -7.26 -12.92 -3.37
N GLU A 107 -6.64 -13.92 -2.74
CA GLU A 107 -7.10 -15.32 -2.77
C GLU A 107 -8.15 -15.64 -1.70
N THR A 108 -8.46 -14.68 -0.82
CA THR A 108 -9.38 -14.84 0.30
C THR A 108 -10.80 -14.42 -0.10
N THR A 109 -11.81 -15.24 0.22
CA THR A 109 -13.22 -14.86 0.04
C THR A 109 -13.67 -13.87 1.13
N LEU A 110 -14.72 -13.09 0.87
CA LEU A 110 -15.21 -12.10 1.84
C LEU A 110 -15.62 -12.74 3.18
N GLU A 111 -16.17 -13.96 3.15
CA GLU A 111 -16.54 -14.71 4.35
C GLU A 111 -15.32 -15.06 5.20
N ASN A 112 -14.24 -15.52 4.55
CA ASN A 112 -12.99 -15.86 5.23
C ASN A 112 -12.21 -14.60 5.66
N ALA A 113 -12.34 -13.49 4.92
CA ALA A 113 -11.68 -12.24 5.22
C ALA A 113 -12.07 -11.70 6.61
N LYS A 114 -13.33 -11.85 7.03
CA LYS A 114 -13.80 -11.47 8.38
C LYS A 114 -13.04 -12.19 9.50
N VAL A 115 -12.65 -13.44 9.27
CA VAL A 115 -11.93 -14.26 10.26
C VAL A 115 -10.43 -13.98 10.22
N ILE A 116 -9.87 -13.80 9.03
CA ILE A 116 -8.43 -13.59 8.82
C ILE A 116 -8.00 -12.16 9.17
N TYR A 117 -8.87 -11.17 8.91
CA TYR A 117 -8.60 -9.75 9.12
C TYR A 117 -9.60 -9.14 10.12
N PRO A 118 -9.65 -9.63 11.38
CA PRO A 118 -10.68 -9.23 12.35
C PRO A 118 -10.58 -7.77 12.80
N SER A 119 -9.44 -7.12 12.55
CA SER A 119 -9.20 -5.71 12.88
C SER A 119 -9.50 -4.74 11.72
N VAL A 120 -9.95 -5.24 10.57
CA VAL A 120 -10.42 -4.40 9.45
C VAL A 120 -11.92 -4.15 9.64
N ASP A 121 -12.35 -2.90 9.43
CA ASP A 121 -13.76 -2.54 9.50
C ASP A 121 -14.58 -3.33 8.48
N GLU A 122 -15.83 -3.67 8.81
CA GLU A 122 -16.69 -4.47 7.93
C GLU A 122 -16.93 -3.79 6.57
N HIS A 123 -16.96 -2.46 6.54
CA HIS A 123 -17.08 -1.69 5.30
C HIS A 123 -15.80 -1.69 4.46
N ASP A 124 -14.64 -1.83 5.10
CA ASP A 124 -13.32 -1.86 4.44
C ASP A 124 -12.90 -3.26 3.98
N LEU A 125 -13.45 -4.31 4.59
CA LEU A 125 -13.08 -5.70 4.32
C LEU A 125 -13.13 -6.09 2.83
N PRO A 126 -14.13 -5.68 2.03
CA PRO A 126 -14.16 -5.97 0.59
C PRO A 126 -12.96 -5.41 -0.18
N TYR A 127 -12.29 -4.39 0.37
CA TYR A 127 -11.23 -3.62 -0.29
C TYR A 127 -9.83 -4.01 0.15
N ILE A 128 -9.66 -4.91 1.12
CA ILE A 128 -8.34 -5.27 1.68
C ILE A 128 -7.34 -5.76 0.62
N CYS A 129 -7.79 -6.55 -0.36
CA CYS A 129 -6.96 -6.96 -1.51
C CYS A 129 -6.54 -5.74 -2.35
N MET A 130 -7.48 -4.84 -2.65
CA MET A 130 -7.21 -3.63 -3.44
C MET A 130 -6.21 -2.71 -2.73
N ASP A 131 -6.37 -2.49 -1.43
CA ASP A 131 -5.50 -1.65 -0.61
C ASP A 131 -4.06 -2.17 -0.60
N LEU A 132 -3.87 -3.46 -0.30
CA LEU A 132 -2.55 -4.08 -0.23
C LEU A 132 -1.88 -4.10 -1.61
N VAL A 133 -2.63 -4.40 -2.68
CA VAL A 133 -2.12 -4.31 -4.05
C VAL A 133 -1.73 -2.88 -4.40
N TYR A 134 -2.52 -1.89 -4.01
CA TYR A 134 -2.23 -0.47 -4.26
C TYR A 134 -0.96 -0.01 -3.54
N GLN A 135 -0.83 -0.34 -2.25
CA GLN A 135 0.35 -0.02 -1.45
C GLN A 135 1.62 -0.70 -1.98
N TYR A 136 1.53 -1.99 -2.31
CA TYR A 136 2.63 -2.71 -2.98
C TYR A 136 3.02 -2.06 -4.30
N THR A 137 2.03 -1.68 -5.12
CA THR A 137 2.26 -1.06 -6.43
C THR A 137 2.93 0.30 -6.30
N LEU A 138 2.46 1.13 -5.37
CA LEU A 138 3.04 2.42 -5.04
C LEU A 138 4.49 2.27 -4.57
N LEU A 139 4.75 1.45 -3.56
CA LEU A 139 6.09 1.25 -3.02
C LEU A 139 7.02 0.71 -4.10
N SER A 140 6.61 -0.32 -4.84
CA SER A 140 7.44 -0.89 -5.91
C SER A 140 7.75 0.12 -7.01
N ARG A 141 6.79 0.98 -7.39
CA ARG A 141 7.02 2.01 -8.40
C ARG A 141 7.94 3.11 -7.88
N ILE A 142 7.71 3.59 -6.67
CA ILE A 142 8.56 4.61 -6.03
C ILE A 142 9.99 4.07 -5.90
N PHE A 143 10.18 2.88 -5.32
CA PHE A 143 11.49 2.27 -5.16
C PHE A 143 12.22 2.07 -6.48
N ARG A 144 11.53 1.61 -7.54
CA ARG A 144 12.15 1.43 -8.85
C ARG A 144 12.71 2.74 -9.42
N GLU A 145 12.00 3.84 -9.26
CA GLU A 145 12.43 5.14 -9.81
C GLU A 145 13.50 5.84 -8.96
N ILE A 146 13.49 5.60 -7.64
CA ILE A 146 14.48 6.14 -6.71
C ILE A 146 15.79 5.34 -6.78
N LYS A 147 15.70 4.01 -6.84
CA LYS A 147 16.84 3.09 -6.72
C LYS A 147 17.17 2.38 -8.02
N ALA A 148 17.57 3.14 -9.05
CA ALA A 148 18.16 2.58 -10.28
C ALA A 148 19.51 1.83 -10.06
N LEU A 149 19.85 1.42 -8.83
CA LEU A 149 21.07 0.70 -8.46
C LEU A 149 20.75 -0.44 -7.46
N LYS A 150 21.26 -1.62 -7.79
CA LYS A 150 21.27 -2.94 -7.14
C LYS A 150 20.76 -3.07 -5.68
N PHE A 151 19.95 -4.12 -5.49
CA PHE A 151 19.30 -4.56 -4.26
C PHE A 151 20.26 -5.28 -3.30
N GLU A 152 20.37 -4.76 -2.08
CA GLU A 152 20.63 -5.56 -0.88
C GLU A 152 20.09 -4.80 0.35
N GLY A 153 18.97 -5.24 0.93
CA GLY A 153 18.46 -4.72 2.21
C GLY A 153 17.41 -3.59 2.17
N ASP A 154 16.51 -3.53 1.17
CA ASP A 154 15.49 -2.48 1.00
C ASP A 154 14.34 -2.51 2.03
N LYS A 155 14.67 -2.16 3.28
CA LYS A 155 13.67 -1.96 4.33
C LYS A 155 13.19 -0.50 4.33
N VAL A 156 11.87 -0.33 4.35
CA VAL A 156 11.16 0.91 4.69
C VAL A 156 10.82 0.84 6.17
N LEU A 157 10.97 1.96 6.88
CA LEU A 157 10.35 2.08 8.19
C LEU A 157 8.90 2.53 8.02
N ILE A 158 7.95 1.68 8.41
CA ILE A 158 6.55 2.06 8.48
C ILE A 158 6.23 2.60 9.87
N LEU A 159 5.56 3.75 9.95
CA LEU A 159 5.24 4.45 11.21
C LEU A 159 3.74 4.47 11.46
N GLU A 160 3.33 4.17 12.70
CA GLU A 160 1.97 4.39 13.16
C GLU A 160 1.71 5.90 13.37
N ALA A 161 0.69 6.46 12.70
CA ALA A 161 0.45 7.90 12.73
C ALA A 161 -0.58 8.35 13.79
N LEU A 162 -1.41 7.45 14.34
CA LEU A 162 -2.62 7.83 15.09
C LEU A 162 -2.60 7.53 16.59
N SER A 163 -1.66 6.77 17.13
CA SER A 163 -1.81 6.26 18.51
C SER A 163 -0.87 6.85 19.56
N ARG A 164 0.15 7.62 19.17
CA ARG A 164 1.05 8.27 20.13
C ARG A 164 1.45 9.60 19.54
N GLY A 165 0.95 10.69 20.14
CA GLY A 165 1.15 12.04 19.65
C GLY A 165 2.58 12.29 19.16
N PHE A 166 2.78 12.25 17.85
CA PHE A 166 3.86 12.94 17.16
C PHE A 166 3.54 14.44 17.21
N LEU A 167 3.46 14.98 18.44
CA LEU A 167 3.90 16.35 18.65
C LEU A 167 5.39 16.33 18.33
N CYS A 168 5.86 17.32 17.55
CA CYS A 168 7.26 17.55 17.23
C CYS A 168 8.14 17.86 18.47
N GLU A 169 7.89 17.24 19.63
CA GLU A 169 8.50 17.58 20.90
C GLU A 169 9.58 16.59 21.35
N ASN A 170 9.73 15.41 20.73
CA ASN A 170 10.76 14.43 21.12
C ASN A 170 11.44 13.70 19.95
N VAL A 171 11.80 14.43 18.87
CA VAL A 171 12.92 14.00 18.01
C VAL A 171 14.22 14.42 18.71
N THR A 172 14.52 13.79 19.84
CA THR A 172 15.81 13.95 20.53
C THR A 172 16.67 12.70 20.31
N SER A 173 17.65 12.89 19.43
CA SER A 173 19.02 12.34 19.47
C SER A 173 19.35 10.85 19.30
N ASP A 174 18.42 9.89 19.28
CA ASP A 174 18.82 8.47 19.12
C ASP A 174 18.66 7.87 17.71
N LEU A 175 18.48 8.71 16.68
CA LEU A 175 18.76 8.32 15.30
C LEU A 175 20.22 8.62 14.98
N THR A 176 21.13 7.74 15.41
CA THR A 176 22.49 7.72 14.85
C THR A 176 22.42 7.37 13.38
N PHE A 177 22.55 8.39 12.53
CA PHE A 177 22.93 8.23 11.14
C PHE A 177 24.37 7.72 11.11
N ALA A 178 24.55 6.48 10.65
CA ALA A 178 25.83 5.95 10.19
C ALA A 178 25.75 5.72 8.69
#